data_AF-A0A7S4URM3-F1
#
_entry.id   AF-A0A7S4URM3-F1
#
_cell.length_a   1.000
_cell.length_b   1.000
_cell.length_c   1.000
_cell.angle_alpha   90.00
_cell.angle_beta   90.00
_cell.angle_gamma   90.00
#
_symmetry.space_group_name_H-M   'P 1'
#
loop_
_entity.id
_entity.type
_entity.pdbx_description
1 polymer ?
#
loop_
_entity_poly.entity_id
_entity_poly.type
_entity_poly.pdbx_seq_one_letter_code
_entity_poly.pdbx_strand_id
1 'polypeptide(L)'
;MPYQDDAWQKRESLLYTEMRKYGLEACYETRIYRPFYGTQDLEGEYLRRGYPSLEEVVKSYVPAVRMHLLQRAGCWVEDDQRCADFVAGSSEWPTKESVIQSIKEERAQRNERICVELSKHGIDSTKVLALPGWAKSPSLHRAADDFISSGKGEIDQIINAFVILLRYEDLKEAFKTSSLILPIVNIDILLYNKCGAHDLKETLLEINKKWDPRIVEFLLGETPVTSAKQLADMFSDERSSRKCAIDRRYASLDLELSSITPRYKYSHYLSKVEVFVEKNEGDGCQAVSQLALDLLLHSNQMATSKTFCREAPGMKERIDGCLKHGKERIHGLVLELAAEQEERLQAFCKEVTLALDSDTCKDLRLIHESVNILDAQKNDYVRFGSGTASMAMHKYMKSLREEAIKDLFSRDMLSKIKHNPRYNDFICGSMQLKTAKDLVAVFVEGKENHKKDIEAMFLKKGVASKDVDALPKYKTSKCEDFIQLGLGNSIDIVNALVKDTCESQLRALLEKASIKFVGVSKEPRIQAFAEGKSDVKKSFRAGLIVVRADHTTQRRS
;
A
#
# COMPACT_ATOMS: atom_id res chain seq x y z
N MET A 1 53.95 -49.46 21.16
CA MET A 1 52.85 -50.43 21.17
C MET A 1 53.35 -51.76 20.60
N PRO A 2 53.83 -52.67 21.45
CA PRO A 2 54.21 -54.03 21.06
C PRO A 2 53.18 -55.02 21.63
N TYR A 3 52.20 -55.38 20.81
CA TYR A 3 51.43 -56.63 20.89
C TYR A 3 51.16 -57.05 19.45
N GLN A 4 52.23 -57.41 18.73
CA GLN A 4 52.13 -58.32 17.59
C GLN A 4 52.17 -59.72 18.19
N ASP A 5 51.08 -60.12 18.83
CA ASP A 5 50.90 -61.46 19.34
C ASP A 5 50.73 -62.43 18.15
N ASP A 6 51.44 -63.56 18.17
CA ASP A 6 51.17 -64.69 17.27
C ASP A 6 49.67 -65.08 17.28
N ALA A 7 49.00 -64.86 18.42
CA ALA A 7 47.56 -65.03 18.55
C ALA A 7 46.75 -64.05 17.70
N TRP A 8 47.20 -62.81 17.53
CA TRP A 8 46.57 -61.83 16.65
C TRP A 8 46.79 -62.18 15.18
N GLN A 9 48.02 -62.52 14.77
CA GLN A 9 48.30 -62.95 13.39
C GLN A 9 47.52 -64.22 13.02
N LYS A 10 47.39 -65.16 13.96
CA LYS A 10 46.59 -66.38 13.78
C LYS A 10 45.10 -66.09 13.67
N ARG A 11 44.58 -65.11 14.44
CA ARG A 11 43.19 -64.62 14.33
C ARG A 11 42.97 -63.86 13.02
N GLU A 12 43.92 -63.05 12.57
CA GLU A 12 43.88 -62.35 11.27
C GLU A 12 43.82 -63.36 10.12
N SER A 13 44.67 -64.40 10.16
CA SER A 13 44.68 -65.47 9.16
C SER A 13 43.36 -66.27 9.12
N LEU A 14 42.79 -66.57 10.30
CA LEU A 14 41.47 -67.21 10.39
C LEU A 14 40.35 -66.30 9.88
N LEU A 15 40.40 -65.00 10.20
CA LEU A 15 39.45 -64.00 9.70
C LEU A 15 39.53 -63.87 8.18
N TYR A 16 40.74 -63.82 7.61
CA TYR A 16 40.94 -63.83 6.15
C TYR A 16 40.34 -65.07 5.51
N THR A 17 40.61 -66.25 6.08
CA THR A 17 40.09 -67.54 5.59
C THR A 17 38.58 -67.58 5.64
N GLU A 18 37.97 -67.03 6.69
CA GLU A 18 36.51 -66.98 6.84
C GLU A 18 35.88 -65.95 5.91
N MET A 19 36.44 -64.74 5.81
CA MET A 19 35.99 -63.69 4.86
C MET A 19 36.14 -64.15 3.40
N ARG A 20 37.14 -64.98 3.10
CA ARG A 20 37.36 -65.60 1.80
C ARG A 20 36.22 -66.52 1.38
N LYS A 21 35.60 -67.27 2.31
CA LYS A 21 34.41 -68.10 2.00
C LYS A 21 33.22 -67.27 1.50
N TYR A 22 33.20 -65.97 1.79
CA TYR A 22 32.16 -65.04 1.37
C TYR A 22 32.57 -64.13 0.19
N GLY A 23 33.74 -64.36 -0.42
CA GLY A 23 34.25 -63.55 -1.53
C GLY A 23 34.73 -62.15 -1.12
N LEU A 24 35.13 -61.95 0.14
CA LEU A 24 35.49 -60.64 0.71
C LEU A 24 37.01 -60.43 0.88
N GLU A 25 37.85 -61.15 0.12
CA GLU A 25 39.32 -61.12 0.22
C GLU A 25 39.86 -59.68 0.08
N ALA A 26 39.35 -58.93 -0.90
CA ALA A 26 39.72 -57.53 -1.12
C ALA A 26 39.32 -56.57 0.02
N CYS A 27 38.29 -56.92 0.82
CA CYS A 27 37.87 -56.11 1.98
C CYS A 27 38.80 -56.30 3.17
N TYR A 28 39.35 -57.51 3.31
CA TYR A 28 40.35 -57.82 4.30
C TYR A 28 41.66 -57.06 4.00
N GLU A 29 42.11 -57.10 2.74
CA GLU A 29 43.33 -56.40 2.28
C GLU A 29 43.23 -54.87 2.45
N THR A 30 42.05 -54.31 2.22
CA THR A 30 41.78 -52.86 2.37
C THR A 30 41.41 -52.45 3.79
N ARG A 31 41.37 -53.39 4.75
CA ARG A 31 41.07 -53.17 6.18
C ARG A 31 39.73 -52.47 6.46
N ILE A 32 38.77 -52.57 5.53
CA ILE A 32 37.44 -51.93 5.61
C ILE A 32 36.62 -52.44 6.81
N TYR A 33 36.94 -53.61 7.34
CA TYR A 33 36.29 -54.22 8.50
C TYR A 33 36.71 -53.60 9.86
N ARG A 34 37.80 -52.83 9.93
CA ARG A 34 38.36 -52.30 11.19
C ARG A 34 37.43 -51.37 11.99
N PRO A 35 36.65 -50.47 11.39
CA PRO A 35 35.71 -49.62 12.13
C PRO A 35 34.65 -50.43 12.87
N PHE A 36 34.23 -51.55 12.28
CA PHE A 36 33.20 -52.43 12.83
C PHE A 36 33.69 -53.35 13.94
N TYR A 37 35.02 -53.52 14.07
CA TYR A 37 35.68 -54.26 15.15
C TYR A 37 36.07 -53.37 16.34
N GLY A 38 35.92 -52.05 16.22
CA GLY A 38 36.38 -51.06 17.20
C GLY A 38 35.29 -50.29 17.95
N THR A 39 34.00 -50.55 17.69
CA THR A 39 32.91 -49.90 18.41
C THR A 39 32.70 -50.56 19.77
N GLN A 40 32.89 -49.80 20.85
CA GLN A 40 32.81 -50.22 22.26
C GLN A 40 31.51 -50.94 22.65
N ASP A 41 30.41 -50.77 21.92
CA ASP A 41 29.15 -51.50 22.18
C ASP A 41 29.24 -53.01 21.91
N LEU A 42 30.22 -53.46 21.12
CA LEU A 42 30.44 -54.89 20.88
C LEU A 42 30.99 -55.61 22.09
N GLU A 43 31.81 -54.97 22.94
CA GLU A 43 32.29 -55.62 24.18
C GLU A 43 31.12 -55.97 25.12
N GLY A 44 30.10 -55.12 25.15
CA GLY A 44 28.90 -55.32 25.98
C GLY A 44 28.01 -56.48 25.53
N GLU A 45 27.89 -56.71 24.22
CA GLU A 45 27.13 -57.84 23.66
C GLU A 45 27.97 -59.12 23.55
N TYR A 46 29.29 -59.01 23.29
CA TYR A 46 30.27 -60.11 23.31
C TYR A 46 30.31 -60.85 24.64
N LEU A 47 30.27 -60.11 25.75
CA LEU A 47 30.37 -60.69 27.09
C LEU A 47 29.05 -61.32 27.57
N ARG A 48 27.90 -60.95 26.99
CA ARG A 48 26.58 -61.41 27.47
C ARG A 48 26.04 -62.68 26.81
N ARG A 49 26.48 -63.06 25.62
CA ARG A 49 25.87 -64.18 24.85
C ARG A 49 26.67 -65.47 24.75
N GLY A 50 27.86 -65.55 25.34
CA GLY A 50 28.78 -66.66 25.11
C GLY A 50 29.43 -66.53 23.72
N TYR A 51 30.71 -66.84 23.60
CA TYR A 51 31.52 -66.58 22.41
C TYR A 51 30.80 -66.97 21.11
N PRO A 52 30.32 -66.02 20.29
CA PRO A 52 29.89 -66.36 18.95
C PRO A 52 31.10 -66.89 18.20
N SER A 53 30.91 -67.94 17.42
CA SER A 53 31.97 -68.46 16.57
C SER A 53 32.45 -67.35 15.62
N LEU A 54 33.72 -67.40 15.21
CA LEU A 54 34.26 -66.44 14.22
C LEU A 54 33.37 -66.37 12.96
N GLU A 55 32.77 -67.51 12.61
CA GLU A 55 31.79 -67.64 11.53
C GLU A 55 30.52 -66.79 11.76
N GLU A 56 29.92 -66.83 12.96
CA GLU A 56 28.74 -66.02 13.30
C GLU A 56 29.03 -64.52 13.27
N VAL A 57 30.21 -64.13 13.78
CA VAL A 57 30.68 -62.75 13.74
C VAL A 57 30.81 -62.29 12.29
N VAL A 58 31.53 -63.04 11.44
CA VAL A 58 31.69 -62.71 10.02
C VAL A 58 30.33 -62.64 9.30
N LYS A 59 29.42 -63.60 9.54
CA LYS A 59 28.06 -63.60 8.97
C LYS A 59 27.28 -62.33 9.27
N SER A 60 27.37 -61.79 10.49
CA SER A 60 26.69 -60.54 10.85
C SER A 60 27.23 -59.28 10.14
N TYR A 61 28.51 -59.28 9.73
CA TYR A 61 29.14 -58.14 9.06
C TYR A 61 29.14 -58.19 7.55
N VAL A 62 29.01 -59.39 6.97
CA VAL A 62 28.99 -59.58 5.50
C VAL A 62 28.01 -58.62 4.81
N PRO A 63 26.76 -58.43 5.27
CA PRO A 63 25.83 -57.45 4.67
C PRO A 63 26.35 -56.01 4.70
N ALA A 64 26.88 -55.55 5.85
CA ALA A 64 27.39 -54.19 6.01
C ALA A 64 28.64 -53.94 5.13
N VAL A 65 29.53 -54.92 5.03
CA VAL A 65 30.72 -54.86 4.17
C VAL A 65 30.32 -54.81 2.69
N ARG A 66 29.35 -55.63 2.26
CA ARG A 66 28.83 -55.64 0.89
C ARG A 66 28.13 -54.33 0.53
N MET A 67 27.32 -53.79 1.43
CA MET A 67 26.72 -52.46 1.26
C MET A 67 27.81 -51.39 1.10
N HIS A 68 28.83 -51.40 1.96
CA HIS A 68 29.93 -50.44 1.89
C HIS A 68 30.75 -50.54 0.58
N LEU A 69 30.92 -51.75 0.05
CA LEU A 69 31.55 -51.97 -1.26
C LEU A 69 30.76 -51.30 -2.39
N LEU A 70 29.43 -51.45 -2.40
CA LEU A 70 28.56 -50.80 -3.38
C LEU A 70 28.55 -49.28 -3.22
N GLN A 71 28.55 -48.77 -1.97
CA GLN A 71 28.62 -47.34 -1.66
C GLN A 71 29.92 -46.72 -2.17
N ARG A 72 31.08 -47.34 -1.91
CA ARG A 72 32.38 -46.86 -2.42
C ARG A 72 32.47 -46.89 -3.95
N ALA A 73 31.73 -47.79 -4.59
CA ALA A 73 31.63 -47.85 -6.05
C ALA A 73 30.62 -46.84 -6.65
N GLY A 74 29.85 -46.11 -5.82
CA GLY A 74 28.79 -45.21 -6.30
C GLY A 74 27.58 -45.95 -6.89
N CYS A 75 27.41 -47.22 -6.53
CA CYS A 75 26.38 -48.11 -7.07
C CYS A 75 25.34 -48.53 -6.03
N TRP A 76 25.46 -48.06 -4.78
CA TRP A 76 24.43 -48.30 -3.78
C TRP A 76 23.16 -47.51 -4.09
N VAL A 77 22.04 -48.23 -4.21
CA VAL A 77 20.69 -47.68 -4.33
C VAL A 77 19.85 -48.39 -3.28
N GLU A 78 19.33 -47.63 -2.31
CA GLU A 78 18.69 -48.18 -1.10
C GLU A 78 17.48 -49.07 -1.41
N ASP A 79 16.72 -48.73 -2.45
CA ASP A 79 15.50 -49.44 -2.88
C ASP A 79 15.73 -50.44 -4.03
N ASP A 80 16.98 -50.70 -4.44
CA ASP A 80 17.26 -51.57 -5.60
C ASP A 80 17.40 -53.04 -5.18
N GLN A 81 16.55 -53.90 -5.76
CA GLN A 81 16.51 -55.32 -5.42
C GLN A 81 17.85 -56.02 -5.64
N ARG A 82 18.65 -55.64 -6.64
CA ARG A 82 19.96 -56.26 -6.90
C ARG A 82 20.99 -55.88 -5.84
N CYS A 83 20.92 -54.64 -5.35
CA CYS A 83 21.73 -54.20 -4.21
C CYS A 83 21.35 -54.97 -2.95
N ALA A 84 20.05 -55.13 -2.68
CA ALA A 84 19.53 -55.89 -1.56
C ALA A 84 19.92 -57.38 -1.66
N ASP A 85 19.79 -57.98 -2.84
CA ASP A 85 20.13 -59.38 -3.11
C ASP A 85 21.63 -59.65 -2.97
N PHE A 86 22.48 -58.74 -3.44
CA PHE A 86 23.92 -58.82 -3.22
C PHE A 86 24.27 -58.74 -1.72
N VAL A 87 23.69 -57.77 -1.01
CA VAL A 87 23.87 -57.62 0.45
C VAL A 87 23.42 -58.88 1.19
N ALA A 88 22.29 -59.48 0.78
CA ALA A 88 21.77 -60.73 1.34
C ALA A 88 22.59 -61.99 0.93
N GLY A 89 23.43 -61.89 -0.10
CA GLY A 89 24.26 -63.00 -0.58
C GLY A 89 23.57 -63.95 -1.54
N SER A 90 22.66 -63.41 -2.36
CA SER A 90 22.03 -64.15 -3.45
C SER A 90 23.07 -64.74 -4.41
N SER A 91 22.82 -65.96 -4.87
CA SER A 91 23.61 -66.60 -5.93
C SER A 91 23.43 -65.94 -7.30
N GLU A 92 22.37 -65.15 -7.47
CA GLU A 92 22.09 -64.38 -8.69
C GLU A 92 23.06 -63.21 -8.86
N TRP A 93 23.54 -62.64 -7.75
CA TRP A 93 24.47 -61.52 -7.71
C TRP A 93 25.73 -61.90 -6.92
N PRO A 94 26.59 -62.78 -7.47
CA PRO A 94 27.68 -63.39 -6.71
C PRO A 94 28.86 -62.42 -6.45
N THR A 95 29.00 -61.34 -7.22
CA THR A 95 30.13 -60.40 -7.12
C THR A 95 29.66 -58.94 -7.16
N LYS A 96 30.45 -58.02 -6.59
CA LYS A 96 30.15 -56.58 -6.68
C LYS A 96 30.24 -56.11 -8.13
N GLU A 97 31.14 -56.68 -8.93
CA GLU A 97 31.34 -56.34 -10.34
C GLU A 97 30.11 -56.65 -11.18
N SER A 98 29.39 -57.77 -10.92
CA SER A 98 28.17 -58.10 -11.65
C SER A 98 27.04 -57.11 -11.35
N VAL A 99 26.89 -56.69 -10.09
CA VAL A 99 25.91 -55.66 -9.67
C VAL A 99 26.27 -54.31 -10.30
N ILE A 100 27.53 -53.89 -10.23
CA ILE A 100 28.02 -52.64 -10.82
C ILE A 100 27.77 -52.63 -12.33
N GLN A 101 28.08 -53.71 -13.03
CA GLN A 101 27.90 -53.81 -14.47
C GLN A 101 26.43 -53.75 -14.86
N SER A 102 25.55 -54.49 -14.17
CA SER A 102 24.11 -54.46 -14.43
C SER A 102 23.50 -53.06 -14.20
N ILE A 103 23.86 -52.40 -13.08
CA ILE A 103 23.39 -51.04 -12.78
C ILE A 103 23.92 -50.05 -13.82
N LYS A 104 25.17 -50.19 -14.28
CA LYS A 104 25.74 -49.35 -15.34
C LYS A 104 25.01 -49.53 -16.67
N GLU A 105 24.74 -50.77 -17.06
CA GLU A 105 24.01 -51.10 -18.28
C GLU A 105 22.59 -50.53 -18.24
N GLU A 106 21.89 -50.67 -17.12
CA GLU A 106 20.54 -50.11 -16.98
C GLU A 106 20.54 -48.57 -16.99
N ARG A 107 21.48 -47.93 -16.29
CA ARG A 107 21.65 -46.47 -16.35
C ARG A 107 21.92 -46.01 -17.78
N ALA A 108 22.76 -46.73 -18.52
CA ALA A 108 23.02 -46.46 -19.93
C ALA A 108 21.76 -46.62 -20.79
N GLN A 109 20.97 -47.67 -20.59
CA GLN A 109 19.69 -47.88 -21.29
C GLN A 109 18.67 -46.78 -20.98
N ARG A 110 18.55 -46.35 -19.72
CA ARG A 110 17.65 -45.24 -19.35
C ARG A 110 18.09 -43.92 -19.96
N ASN A 111 19.40 -43.65 -19.97
CA ASN A 111 19.95 -42.48 -20.65
C ASN A 111 19.71 -42.54 -22.16
N GLU A 112 19.92 -43.70 -22.80
CA GLU A 112 19.62 -43.92 -24.22
C GLU A 112 18.13 -43.70 -24.51
N ARG A 113 17.23 -44.18 -23.65
CA ARG A 113 15.78 -43.91 -23.77
C ARG A 113 15.47 -42.42 -23.75
N ILE A 114 16.06 -41.65 -22.82
CA ILE A 114 15.90 -40.19 -22.81
C ILE A 114 16.36 -39.58 -24.14
N CYS A 115 17.54 -39.98 -24.63
CA CYS A 115 18.06 -39.50 -25.91
C CYS A 115 17.14 -39.83 -27.09
N VAL A 116 16.61 -41.06 -27.13
CA VAL A 116 15.67 -41.51 -28.16
C VAL A 116 14.38 -40.70 -28.10
N GLU A 117 13.77 -40.53 -26.94
CA GLU A 117 12.53 -39.76 -26.80
C GLU A 117 12.74 -38.28 -27.17
N LEU A 118 13.84 -37.64 -26.73
CA LEU A 118 14.17 -36.27 -27.15
C LEU A 118 14.33 -36.15 -28.67
N SER A 119 14.95 -37.15 -29.31
CA SER A 119 15.14 -37.15 -30.76
C SER A 119 13.83 -37.21 -31.54
N LYS A 120 12.77 -37.85 -31.00
CA LYS A 120 11.42 -37.85 -31.60
C LYS A 120 10.82 -36.44 -31.67
N HIS A 121 11.24 -35.55 -30.77
CA HIS A 121 10.85 -34.14 -30.77
C HIS A 121 11.81 -33.25 -31.58
N GLY A 122 12.73 -33.84 -32.36
CA GLY A 122 13.71 -33.10 -33.15
C GLY A 122 14.81 -32.46 -32.31
N ILE A 123 14.95 -32.87 -31.05
CA ILE A 123 15.98 -32.36 -30.14
C ILE A 123 17.22 -33.23 -30.27
N ASP A 124 18.31 -32.61 -30.71
CA ASP A 124 19.61 -33.27 -30.82
C ASP A 124 20.15 -33.61 -29.42
N SER A 125 20.26 -34.90 -29.11
CA SER A 125 20.74 -35.39 -27.82
C SER A 125 22.18 -34.97 -27.50
N THR A 126 23.01 -34.71 -28.53
CA THR A 126 24.36 -34.16 -28.34
C THR A 126 24.34 -32.70 -27.94
N LYS A 127 23.28 -31.96 -28.32
CA LYS A 127 23.03 -30.59 -27.86
C LYS A 127 22.45 -30.57 -26.47
N VAL A 128 21.65 -31.57 -26.07
CA VAL A 128 21.11 -31.63 -24.70
C VAL A 128 22.29 -31.63 -23.72
N LEU A 129 23.16 -32.64 -23.73
CA LEU A 129 24.34 -32.72 -22.83
C LEU A 129 25.36 -31.57 -22.94
N ALA A 130 25.39 -30.82 -24.04
CA ALA A 130 26.37 -29.76 -24.32
C ALA A 130 25.78 -28.34 -24.41
N LEU A 131 24.48 -28.15 -24.17
CA LEU A 131 23.84 -26.84 -24.21
C LEU A 131 24.44 -25.96 -23.10
N PRO A 132 24.83 -24.71 -23.36
CA PRO A 132 25.10 -23.72 -22.31
C PRO A 132 23.90 -23.50 -21.36
N GLY A 133 22.74 -24.08 -21.68
CA GLY A 133 21.53 -24.18 -20.85
C GLY A 133 21.47 -25.38 -19.89
N TRP A 134 22.39 -26.35 -19.99
CA TRP A 134 22.55 -27.42 -18.98
C TRP A 134 22.99 -26.89 -17.60
N ALA A 135 23.50 -25.67 -17.53
CA ALA A 135 23.71 -24.95 -16.26
C ALA A 135 22.49 -24.14 -15.81
N LYS A 136 21.49 -23.89 -16.68
CA LYS A 136 20.43 -22.90 -16.46
C LYS A 136 19.16 -23.46 -15.83
N SER A 137 18.96 -24.78 -15.80
CA SER A 137 17.82 -25.43 -15.13
C SER A 137 18.29 -26.58 -14.22
N PRO A 138 18.92 -26.30 -13.06
CA PRO A 138 19.42 -27.32 -12.14
C PRO A 138 18.34 -28.27 -11.62
N SER A 139 17.09 -27.84 -11.69
CA SER A 139 15.95 -28.59 -11.18
C SER A 139 15.52 -29.67 -12.18
N LEU A 140 15.35 -29.35 -13.47
CA LEU A 140 14.98 -30.36 -14.46
C LEU A 140 16.09 -31.41 -14.68
N HIS A 141 17.37 -31.02 -14.53
CA HIS A 141 18.47 -32.00 -14.52
C HIS A 141 18.37 -32.97 -13.36
N ARG A 142 18.02 -32.50 -12.16
CA ARG A 142 17.82 -33.40 -11.01
C ARG A 142 16.75 -34.45 -11.29
N ALA A 143 15.63 -34.07 -11.93
CA ALA A 143 14.61 -35.05 -12.30
C ALA A 143 15.11 -36.08 -13.34
N ALA A 144 15.89 -35.65 -14.34
CA ALA A 144 16.52 -36.56 -15.30
C ALA A 144 17.56 -37.48 -14.64
N ASP A 145 18.39 -36.94 -13.74
CA ASP A 145 19.39 -37.68 -12.98
C ASP A 145 18.73 -38.68 -12.02
N ASP A 146 17.64 -38.31 -11.37
CA ASP A 146 16.85 -39.20 -10.51
C ASP A 146 16.28 -40.38 -11.32
N PHE A 147 15.77 -40.11 -12.53
CA PHE A 147 15.32 -41.16 -13.46
C PHE A 147 16.47 -42.06 -13.91
N ILE A 148 17.59 -41.50 -14.35
CA ILE A 148 18.74 -42.28 -14.81
C ILE A 148 19.29 -43.12 -13.66
N SER A 149 19.58 -42.49 -12.53
CA SER A 149 20.27 -43.10 -11.39
C SER A 149 19.44 -44.12 -10.63
N SER A 150 18.14 -43.86 -10.46
CA SER A 150 17.25 -44.61 -9.56
C SER A 150 15.93 -45.04 -10.18
N GLY A 151 15.63 -44.65 -11.43
CA GLY A 151 14.37 -44.98 -12.11
C GLY A 151 13.18 -44.19 -11.59
N LYS A 152 13.40 -43.16 -10.78
CA LYS A 152 12.33 -42.33 -10.21
C LYS A 152 11.82 -41.33 -11.25
N GLY A 153 10.51 -41.27 -11.43
CA GLY A 153 9.84 -40.35 -12.36
C GLY A 153 9.39 -41.00 -13.66
N GLU A 154 8.55 -40.29 -14.41
CA GLU A 154 8.03 -40.74 -15.71
C GLU A 154 8.82 -40.07 -16.84
N ILE A 155 9.36 -40.88 -17.75
CA ILE A 155 10.16 -40.39 -18.88
C ILE A 155 9.37 -39.37 -19.72
N ASP A 156 8.12 -39.65 -20.04
CA ASP A 156 7.30 -38.75 -20.88
C ASP A 156 7.11 -37.36 -20.25
N GLN A 157 6.99 -37.29 -18.93
CA GLN A 157 6.86 -36.02 -18.20
C GLN A 157 8.18 -35.22 -18.23
N ILE A 158 9.30 -35.91 -18.01
CA ILE A 158 10.64 -35.31 -18.10
C ILE A 158 10.89 -34.77 -19.50
N ILE A 159 10.55 -35.55 -20.53
CA ILE A 159 10.71 -35.18 -21.95
C ILE A 159 9.84 -33.98 -22.30
N ASN A 160 8.55 -33.99 -21.92
CA ASN A 160 7.64 -32.88 -22.16
C ASN A 160 8.13 -31.58 -21.48
N ALA A 161 8.65 -31.68 -20.25
CA ALA A 161 9.24 -30.54 -19.56
C ALA A 161 10.47 -29.97 -20.30
N PHE A 162 11.36 -30.83 -20.84
CA PHE A 162 12.47 -30.38 -21.66
C PHE A 162 12.01 -29.69 -22.95
N VAL A 163 11.02 -30.26 -23.64
CA VAL A 163 10.45 -29.70 -24.87
C VAL A 163 9.86 -28.31 -24.60
N ILE A 164 9.09 -28.14 -23.52
CA ILE A 164 8.51 -26.85 -23.12
C ILE A 164 9.60 -25.83 -22.81
N LEU A 165 10.65 -26.22 -22.06
CA LEU A 165 11.74 -25.32 -21.71
C LEU A 165 12.50 -24.83 -22.95
N LEU A 166 12.77 -25.72 -23.91
CA LEU A 166 13.44 -25.36 -25.16
C LEU A 166 12.58 -24.41 -25.99
N ARG A 167 11.28 -24.72 -26.17
CA ARG A 167 10.34 -23.81 -26.85
C ARG A 167 10.25 -22.45 -26.19
N TYR A 168 10.33 -22.38 -24.86
CA TYR A 168 10.33 -21.13 -24.12
C TYR A 168 11.62 -20.31 -24.35
N GLU A 169 12.79 -20.94 -24.35
CA GLU A 169 14.05 -20.24 -24.66
C GLU A 169 14.09 -19.76 -26.12
N ASP A 170 13.59 -20.56 -27.07
CA ASP A 170 13.43 -20.14 -28.47
C ASP A 170 12.47 -18.95 -28.58
N LEU A 171 11.36 -18.98 -27.85
CA LEU A 171 10.39 -17.89 -27.80
C LEU A 171 10.99 -16.62 -27.21
N LYS A 172 11.77 -16.75 -26.14
CA LYS A 172 12.46 -15.64 -25.49
C LYS A 172 13.44 -14.95 -26.42
N GLU A 173 14.23 -15.72 -27.17
CA GLU A 173 15.17 -15.16 -28.14
C GLU A 173 14.43 -14.55 -29.34
N ALA A 174 13.36 -15.19 -29.83
CA ALA A 174 12.53 -14.64 -30.89
C ALA A 174 11.88 -13.31 -30.49
N PHE A 175 11.25 -13.23 -29.31
CA PHE A 175 10.63 -12.00 -28.80
C PHE A 175 11.66 -10.90 -28.61
N LYS A 176 12.83 -11.23 -28.04
CA LYS A 176 13.95 -10.29 -27.90
C LYS A 176 14.40 -9.73 -29.24
N THR A 177 14.57 -10.59 -30.25
CA THR A 177 14.97 -10.18 -31.61
C THR A 177 13.92 -9.26 -32.24
N SER A 178 12.64 -9.54 -32.01
CA SER A 178 11.52 -8.71 -32.48
C SER A 178 11.22 -7.49 -31.58
N SER A 179 12.08 -7.18 -30.60
CA SER A 179 11.89 -6.09 -29.63
C SER A 179 10.54 -6.13 -28.90
N LEU A 180 10.04 -7.34 -28.64
CA LEU A 180 8.83 -7.63 -27.87
C LEU A 180 9.19 -8.01 -26.43
N ILE A 181 8.28 -7.76 -25.51
CA ILE A 181 8.45 -8.12 -24.10
C ILE A 181 7.78 -9.47 -23.86
N LEU A 182 8.58 -10.52 -23.63
CA LEU A 182 8.08 -11.78 -23.09
C LEU A 182 8.05 -11.68 -21.56
N PRO A 183 6.94 -12.03 -20.88
CA PRO A 183 6.90 -12.03 -19.42
C PRO A 183 7.94 -13.00 -18.85
N ILE A 184 8.78 -12.50 -17.92
CA ILE A 184 9.82 -13.32 -17.28
C ILE A 184 9.15 -14.21 -16.23
N VAL A 185 9.24 -15.53 -16.42
CA VAL A 185 8.82 -16.54 -15.44
C VAL A 185 9.94 -17.57 -15.27
N ASN A 186 10.14 -18.04 -14.03
CA ASN A 186 11.03 -19.15 -13.70
C ASN A 186 10.38 -20.49 -14.10
N ILE A 187 10.24 -20.70 -15.41
CA ILE A 187 9.56 -21.87 -15.97
C ILE A 187 10.27 -23.17 -15.56
N ASP A 188 11.58 -23.12 -15.37
CA ASP A 188 12.43 -24.24 -14.94
C ASP A 188 12.06 -24.79 -13.56
N ILE A 189 11.83 -23.91 -12.58
CA ILE A 189 11.41 -24.30 -11.23
C ILE A 189 9.98 -24.86 -11.26
N LEU A 190 9.12 -24.25 -12.09
CA LEU A 190 7.73 -24.70 -12.25
C LEU A 190 7.66 -26.11 -12.84
N LEU A 191 8.45 -26.37 -13.89
CA LEU A 191 8.48 -27.67 -14.54
C LEU A 191 9.03 -28.76 -13.59
N TYR A 192 10.10 -28.50 -12.84
CA TYR A 192 10.66 -29.47 -11.90
C TYR A 192 9.68 -29.92 -10.82
N ASN A 193 9.02 -28.97 -10.15
CA ASN A 193 8.07 -29.27 -9.07
C ASN A 193 6.87 -30.09 -9.55
N LYS A 194 6.71 -30.22 -10.87
CA LYS A 194 5.54 -30.79 -11.53
C LYS A 194 5.87 -31.96 -12.44
N CYS A 195 7.15 -32.38 -12.50
CA CYS A 195 7.61 -33.63 -13.15
C CYS A 195 7.13 -34.93 -12.44
N GLY A 196 6.02 -34.86 -11.70
CA GLY A 196 5.32 -35.99 -11.09
C GLY A 196 3.83 -35.71 -10.88
N ALA A 197 3.29 -34.63 -11.45
CA ALA A 197 1.89 -34.25 -11.34
C ALA A 197 1.16 -34.62 -12.64
N HIS A 198 0.00 -35.27 -12.50
CA HIS A 198 -0.76 -35.86 -13.62
C HIS A 198 -1.24 -34.86 -14.70
N ASP A 199 -1.08 -33.54 -14.51
CA ASP A 199 -1.48 -32.56 -15.52
C ASP A 199 -0.57 -31.31 -15.58
N LEU A 200 0.51 -31.42 -16.35
CA LEU A 200 1.42 -30.32 -16.69
C LEU A 200 0.69 -29.20 -17.45
N LYS A 201 -0.38 -29.55 -18.19
CA LYS A 201 -1.19 -28.63 -18.99
C LYS A 201 -2.11 -27.80 -18.11
N GLU A 202 -2.88 -28.40 -17.20
CA GLU A 202 -3.66 -27.67 -16.19
C GLU A 202 -2.77 -26.78 -15.35
N THR A 203 -1.57 -27.26 -14.97
CA THR A 203 -0.63 -26.44 -14.21
C THR A 203 -0.13 -25.22 -14.97
N LEU A 204 0.20 -25.36 -16.27
CA LEU A 204 0.57 -24.24 -17.12
C LEU A 204 -0.60 -23.28 -17.34
N LEU A 205 -1.84 -23.77 -17.44
CA LEU A 205 -3.04 -22.96 -17.60
C LEU A 205 -3.40 -22.19 -16.31
N GLU A 206 -3.28 -22.82 -15.15
CA GLU A 206 -3.61 -22.22 -13.84
C GLU A 206 -2.61 -21.16 -13.39
N ILE A 207 -1.32 -21.44 -13.57
CA ILE A 207 -0.24 -20.54 -13.14
C ILE A 207 -0.13 -19.33 -14.07
N ASN A 208 -0.58 -19.48 -15.33
CA ASN A 208 -0.32 -18.51 -16.38
C ASN A 208 -1.58 -17.80 -16.91
N LYS A 209 -2.52 -17.47 -16.02
CA LYS A 209 -3.68 -16.58 -16.27
C LYS A 209 -3.32 -15.18 -16.81
N LYS A 210 -2.04 -14.87 -16.97
CA LYS A 210 -1.51 -13.58 -17.43
C LYS A 210 -0.88 -13.64 -18.82
N TRP A 211 -0.79 -14.82 -19.44
CA TRP A 211 -0.18 -14.97 -20.75
C TRP A 211 -1.24 -15.08 -21.84
N ASP A 212 -0.85 -14.66 -23.05
CA ASP A 212 -1.68 -14.88 -24.24
C ASP A 212 -1.81 -16.41 -24.48
N PRO A 213 -3.03 -16.93 -24.68
CA PRO A 213 -3.27 -18.36 -24.90
C PRO A 213 -2.39 -18.97 -25.99
N ARG A 214 -2.07 -18.20 -27.04
CA ARG A 214 -1.24 -18.65 -28.16
C ARG A 214 0.20 -18.98 -27.74
N ILE A 215 0.72 -18.28 -26.73
CA ILE A 215 2.03 -18.59 -26.15
C ILE A 215 1.97 -19.93 -25.41
N VAL A 216 0.92 -20.15 -24.61
CA VAL A 216 0.75 -21.38 -23.84
C VAL A 216 0.55 -22.57 -24.77
N GLU A 217 -0.32 -22.44 -25.76
CA GLU A 217 -0.53 -23.45 -26.79
C GLU A 217 0.78 -23.76 -27.54
N PHE A 218 1.62 -22.75 -27.82
CA PHE A 218 2.89 -22.94 -28.53
C PHE A 218 3.86 -23.76 -27.67
N LEU A 219 3.96 -23.44 -26.38
CA LEU A 219 4.79 -24.20 -25.45
C LEU A 219 4.34 -25.67 -25.36
N LEU A 220 3.02 -25.90 -25.31
CA LEU A 220 2.43 -27.25 -25.30
C LEU A 220 2.56 -27.96 -26.67
N GLY A 221 2.75 -27.22 -27.76
CA GLY A 221 2.82 -27.76 -29.12
C GLY A 221 1.45 -28.04 -29.73
N GLU A 222 0.42 -27.37 -29.23
CA GLU A 222 -0.97 -27.48 -29.68
C GLU A 222 -1.30 -26.46 -30.78
N THR A 223 -0.42 -25.49 -31.06
CA THR A 223 -0.67 -24.45 -32.07
C THR A 223 -0.40 -24.94 -33.50
N PRO A 224 -1.10 -24.37 -34.50
CA PRO A 224 -0.69 -24.48 -35.90
C PRO A 224 0.61 -23.70 -36.22
N VAL A 225 1.10 -22.86 -35.30
CA VAL A 225 2.33 -22.09 -35.47
C VAL A 225 3.53 -23.00 -35.27
N THR A 226 4.33 -23.17 -36.33
CA THR A 226 5.42 -24.16 -36.37
C THR A 226 6.74 -23.66 -35.77
N SER A 227 6.87 -22.38 -35.44
CA SER A 227 8.11 -21.83 -34.87
C SER A 227 7.90 -20.62 -33.97
N ALA A 228 8.82 -20.45 -32.99
CA ALA A 228 8.86 -19.30 -32.10
C ALA A 228 8.97 -17.97 -32.88
N LYS A 229 9.70 -17.98 -34.00
CA LYS A 229 9.83 -16.83 -34.89
C LYS A 229 8.49 -16.42 -35.50
N GLN A 230 7.73 -17.37 -36.06
CA GLN A 230 6.40 -17.06 -36.61
C GLN A 230 5.48 -16.46 -35.56
N LEU A 231 5.51 -16.98 -34.33
CA LEU A 231 4.71 -16.42 -33.24
C LEU A 231 5.15 -14.99 -32.91
N ALA A 232 6.46 -14.75 -32.76
CA ALA A 232 6.99 -13.41 -32.51
C ALA A 232 6.68 -12.43 -33.66
N ASP A 233 6.75 -12.87 -34.92
CA ASP A 233 6.40 -12.07 -36.09
C ASP A 233 4.91 -11.69 -36.05
N MET A 234 4.01 -12.62 -35.70
CA MET A 234 2.58 -12.32 -35.51
C MET A 234 2.34 -11.25 -34.44
N PHE A 235 2.96 -11.37 -33.26
CA PHE A 235 2.83 -10.36 -32.20
C PHE A 235 3.45 -9.01 -32.61
N SER A 236 4.54 -9.03 -33.37
CA SER A 236 5.19 -7.83 -33.92
C SER A 236 4.31 -7.12 -34.94
N ASP A 237 3.65 -7.86 -35.82
CA ASP A 237 2.70 -7.33 -36.81
C ASP A 237 1.48 -6.73 -36.12
N GLU A 238 0.95 -7.41 -35.10
CA GLU A 238 -0.15 -6.88 -34.28
C GLU A 238 0.24 -5.59 -33.54
N ARG A 239 1.42 -5.56 -32.91
CA ARG A 239 1.95 -4.36 -32.25
C ARG A 239 2.11 -3.22 -33.26
N SER A 240 2.64 -3.52 -34.44
CA SER A 240 2.82 -2.54 -35.52
C SER A 240 1.49 -2.02 -36.04
N SER A 241 0.47 -2.88 -36.16
CA SER A 241 -0.89 -2.50 -36.52
C SER A 241 -1.52 -1.58 -35.47
N ARG A 242 -1.40 -1.92 -34.18
CA ARG A 242 -1.86 -1.07 -33.07
C ARG A 242 -1.14 0.29 -33.06
N LYS A 243 0.18 0.29 -33.23
CA LYS A 243 0.97 1.52 -33.34
C LYS A 243 0.52 2.37 -34.53
N CYS A 244 0.28 1.76 -35.69
CA CYS A 244 -0.25 2.45 -36.87
C CYS A 244 -1.63 3.07 -36.61
N ALA A 245 -2.52 2.39 -35.89
CA ALA A 245 -3.81 2.94 -35.49
C ALA A 245 -3.66 4.18 -34.60
N ILE A 246 -2.73 4.13 -33.64
CA ILE A 246 -2.39 5.27 -32.77
C ILE A 246 -1.79 6.43 -33.58
N ASP A 247 -0.84 6.17 -34.47
CA ASP A 247 -0.21 7.18 -35.30
C ASP A 247 -1.23 7.87 -36.22
N ARG A 248 -2.13 7.09 -36.85
CA ARG A 248 -3.27 7.65 -37.60
C ARG A 248 -4.17 8.51 -36.72
N ARG A 249 -4.39 8.10 -35.47
CA ARG A 249 -5.22 8.87 -34.54
C ARG A 249 -4.56 10.19 -34.16
N TYR A 250 -3.27 10.20 -33.85
CA TYR A 250 -2.48 11.41 -33.64
C TYR A 250 -2.56 12.35 -34.84
N ALA A 251 -2.34 11.83 -36.05
CA ALA A 251 -2.45 12.61 -37.29
C ALA A 251 -3.86 13.18 -37.50
N SER A 252 -4.91 12.38 -37.29
CA SER A 252 -6.31 12.82 -37.43
C SER A 252 -6.71 13.93 -36.46
N LEU A 253 -6.00 14.04 -35.34
CA LEU A 253 -6.24 15.03 -34.29
C LEU A 253 -5.23 16.18 -34.32
N ASP A 254 -4.28 16.16 -35.28
CA ASP A 254 -3.26 17.20 -35.45
C ASP A 254 -2.43 17.42 -34.17
N LEU A 255 -2.06 16.30 -33.54
CA LEU A 255 -1.29 16.28 -32.30
C LEU A 255 0.18 15.93 -32.59
N GLU A 256 1.08 16.88 -32.32
CA GLU A 256 2.52 16.63 -32.38
C GLU A 256 3.03 16.00 -31.08
N LEU A 257 3.44 14.73 -31.14
CA LEU A 257 3.99 13.98 -30.01
C LEU A 257 5.16 14.70 -29.32
N SER A 258 6.06 15.33 -30.08
CA SER A 258 7.22 16.09 -29.59
C SER A 258 6.84 17.24 -28.65
N SER A 259 5.65 17.82 -28.82
CA SER A 259 5.14 18.92 -27.99
C SER A 259 4.55 18.45 -26.65
N ILE A 260 4.27 17.15 -26.51
CA ILE A 260 3.54 16.54 -25.39
C ILE A 260 4.50 15.89 -24.39
N THR A 261 5.56 15.23 -24.89
CA THR A 261 6.54 14.46 -24.11
C THR A 261 7.18 15.19 -22.91
N PRO A 262 7.44 16.52 -22.93
CA PRO A 262 8.02 17.21 -21.78
C PRO A 262 7.06 17.42 -20.60
N ARG A 263 5.75 17.22 -20.79
CA ARG A 263 4.72 17.61 -19.81
C ARG A 263 4.31 16.42 -18.95
N TYR A 264 4.95 16.25 -17.79
CA TYR A 264 4.58 15.26 -16.75
C TYR A 264 3.07 15.15 -16.48
N LYS A 265 2.33 16.26 -16.65
CA LYS A 265 0.87 16.37 -16.49
C LYS A 265 0.04 15.41 -17.37
N TYR A 266 0.59 14.90 -18.47
CA TYR A 266 -0.12 14.02 -19.41
C TYR A 266 0.45 12.60 -19.51
N SER A 267 1.39 12.25 -18.63
CA SER A 267 2.07 10.95 -18.60
C SER A 267 1.12 9.75 -18.48
N HIS A 268 -0.01 9.91 -17.79
CA HIS A 268 -1.00 8.84 -17.65
C HIS A 268 -1.72 8.50 -18.95
N TYR A 269 -1.84 9.43 -19.90
CA TYR A 269 -2.39 9.14 -21.23
C TYR A 269 -1.39 8.39 -22.09
N LEU A 270 -0.12 8.82 -22.08
CA LEU A 270 0.96 8.15 -22.80
C LEU A 270 1.14 6.71 -22.30
N SER A 271 1.09 6.50 -20.98
CA SER A 271 1.15 5.15 -20.40
C SER A 271 -0.01 4.26 -20.86
N LYS A 272 -1.24 4.79 -20.98
CA LYS A 272 -2.37 4.02 -21.54
C LYS A 272 -2.17 3.65 -23.01
N VAL A 273 -1.60 4.55 -23.79
CA VAL A 273 -1.26 4.29 -25.20
C VAL A 273 -0.18 3.22 -25.30
N GLU A 274 0.87 3.29 -24.48
CA GLU A 274 1.93 2.28 -24.41
C GLU A 274 1.36 0.92 -24.02
N VAL A 275 0.53 0.86 -22.97
CA VAL A 275 -0.13 -0.38 -22.53
C VAL A 275 -1.00 -0.97 -23.65
N PHE A 276 -1.74 -0.14 -24.39
CA PHE A 276 -2.50 -0.61 -25.55
C PHE A 276 -1.59 -1.17 -26.65
N VAL A 277 -0.53 -0.44 -27.04
CA VAL A 277 0.39 -0.87 -28.11
C VAL A 277 1.12 -2.16 -27.74
N GLU A 278 1.68 -2.21 -26.54
CA GLU A 278 2.53 -3.32 -26.07
C GLU A 278 1.73 -4.54 -25.61
N LYS A 279 0.57 -4.34 -24.96
CA LYS A 279 -0.18 -5.43 -24.29
C LYS A 279 -1.58 -5.66 -24.85
N ASN A 280 -2.04 -4.85 -25.80
CA ASN A 280 -3.42 -4.89 -26.31
C ASN A 280 -4.48 -4.72 -25.21
N GLU A 281 -4.16 -3.94 -24.17
CA GLU A 281 -5.05 -3.67 -23.05
C GLU A 281 -5.63 -2.25 -23.14
N GLY A 282 -6.96 -2.15 -23.02
CA GLY A 282 -7.69 -0.88 -23.05
C GLY A 282 -7.91 -0.33 -24.47
N ASP A 283 -8.15 0.98 -24.56
CA ASP A 283 -8.37 1.69 -25.83
C ASP A 283 -7.39 2.86 -25.94
N GLY A 284 -6.30 2.62 -26.68
CA GLY A 284 -5.29 3.64 -26.92
C GLY A 284 -5.81 4.79 -27.79
N CYS A 285 -6.74 4.54 -28.72
CA CYS A 285 -7.34 5.59 -29.55
C CYS A 285 -8.18 6.56 -28.71
N GLN A 286 -8.97 6.04 -27.78
CA GLN A 286 -9.71 6.85 -26.81
C GLN A 286 -8.76 7.64 -25.91
N ALA A 287 -7.64 7.05 -25.48
CA ALA A 287 -6.63 7.76 -24.68
C ALA A 287 -6.01 8.95 -25.43
N VAL A 288 -5.68 8.79 -26.73
CA VAL A 288 -5.19 9.89 -27.58
C VAL A 288 -6.26 10.97 -27.76
N SER A 289 -7.52 10.59 -27.97
CA SER A 289 -8.64 11.56 -28.06
C SER A 289 -8.85 12.33 -26.77
N GLN A 290 -8.73 11.66 -25.64
CA GLN A 290 -8.89 12.28 -24.33
C GLN A 290 -7.76 13.28 -24.05
N LEU A 291 -6.55 12.96 -24.47
CA LEU A 291 -5.39 13.87 -24.46
C LEU A 291 -5.64 15.09 -25.35
N ALA A 292 -6.15 14.90 -26.57
CA ALA A 292 -6.49 16.01 -27.48
C ALA A 292 -7.51 16.96 -26.85
N LEU A 293 -8.59 16.40 -26.26
CA LEU A 293 -9.61 17.16 -25.56
C LEU A 293 -9.01 17.96 -24.40
N ASP A 294 -8.21 17.33 -23.54
CA ASP A 294 -7.62 18.02 -22.38
C ASP A 294 -6.59 19.09 -22.76
N LEU A 295 -5.90 18.94 -23.89
CA LEU A 295 -5.01 19.98 -24.43
C LEU A 295 -5.81 21.19 -24.92
N LEU A 296 -6.90 20.96 -25.67
CA LEU A 296 -7.78 22.02 -26.16
C LEU A 296 -8.55 22.71 -25.04
N LEU A 297 -9.03 21.98 -24.03
CA LEU A 297 -9.63 22.56 -22.84
C LEU A 297 -8.61 23.46 -22.12
N HIS A 298 -7.37 23.01 -22.00
CA HIS A 298 -6.33 23.78 -21.35
C HIS A 298 -5.95 25.06 -22.13
N SER A 299 -5.85 25.00 -23.45
CA SER A 299 -5.58 26.19 -24.28
C SER A 299 -6.69 27.25 -24.18
N ASN A 300 -7.93 26.83 -23.89
CA ASN A 300 -9.08 27.70 -23.67
C ASN A 300 -9.27 28.06 -22.18
N GLN A 301 -8.26 27.83 -21.32
CA GLN A 301 -8.30 28.13 -19.88
C GLN A 301 -9.44 27.42 -19.11
N MET A 302 -9.89 26.28 -19.61
CA MET A 302 -10.99 25.52 -19.04
C MET A 302 -10.52 24.43 -18.07
N ALA A 303 -11.47 23.85 -17.33
CA ALA A 303 -11.23 22.68 -16.50
C ALA A 303 -10.88 21.45 -17.35
N THR A 304 -10.20 20.46 -16.76
CA THR A 304 -9.97 19.17 -17.46
C THR A 304 -11.27 18.41 -17.64
N SER A 305 -11.32 17.54 -18.65
CA SER A 305 -12.45 16.63 -18.89
C SER A 305 -12.87 15.83 -17.64
N LYS A 306 -11.90 15.31 -16.88
CA LYS A 306 -12.15 14.60 -15.61
C LYS A 306 -12.88 15.47 -14.59
N THR A 307 -12.56 16.75 -14.55
CA THR A 307 -13.22 17.70 -13.64
C THR A 307 -14.64 17.98 -14.13
N PHE A 308 -14.83 18.20 -15.44
CA PHE A 308 -16.17 18.32 -16.04
C PHE A 308 -17.07 17.13 -15.72
N CYS A 309 -16.59 15.89 -15.92
CA CYS A 309 -17.38 14.69 -15.62
C CYS A 309 -17.72 14.55 -14.13
N ARG A 310 -16.90 15.09 -13.23
CA ARG A 310 -17.13 15.04 -11.78
C ARG A 310 -18.16 16.08 -11.33
N GLU A 311 -18.02 17.32 -11.79
CA GLU A 311 -18.86 18.44 -11.34
C GLU A 311 -20.18 18.54 -12.14
N ALA A 312 -20.20 18.04 -13.38
CA ALA A 312 -21.37 18.02 -14.24
C ALA A 312 -21.55 16.61 -14.84
N PRO A 313 -22.26 15.68 -14.15
CA PRO A 313 -22.39 14.28 -14.59
C PRO A 313 -22.92 14.10 -16.02
N GLY A 314 -23.81 15.00 -16.47
CA GLY A 314 -24.30 15.02 -17.85
C GLY A 314 -23.24 15.29 -18.92
N MET A 315 -22.06 15.80 -18.54
CA MET A 315 -20.93 15.98 -19.45
C MET A 315 -20.25 14.67 -19.84
N LYS A 316 -20.41 13.62 -19.04
CA LYS A 316 -19.76 12.33 -19.32
C LYS A 316 -20.21 11.77 -20.66
N GLU A 317 -21.51 11.75 -20.92
CA GLU A 317 -22.06 11.25 -22.19
C GLU A 317 -21.65 12.11 -23.38
N ARG A 318 -21.64 13.45 -23.22
CA ARG A 318 -21.18 14.38 -24.25
C ARG A 318 -19.71 14.15 -24.59
N ILE A 319 -18.86 13.99 -23.57
CA ILE A 319 -17.42 13.72 -23.73
C ILE A 319 -17.22 12.33 -24.35
N ASP A 320 -17.81 11.28 -23.79
CA ASP A 320 -17.67 9.92 -24.32
C ASP A 320 -18.15 9.81 -25.77
N GLY A 321 -19.21 10.54 -26.12
CA GLY A 321 -19.70 10.69 -27.49
C GLY A 321 -18.66 11.38 -28.39
N CYS A 322 -18.08 12.51 -27.96
CA CYS A 322 -17.11 13.24 -28.79
C CYS A 322 -15.78 12.49 -29.00
N LEU A 323 -15.32 11.74 -27.99
CA LEU A 323 -14.06 10.98 -28.04
C LEU A 323 -14.09 9.87 -29.09
N LYS A 324 -15.26 9.32 -29.39
CA LYS A 324 -15.47 8.31 -30.44
C LYS A 324 -15.41 8.91 -31.86
N HIS A 325 -15.50 10.24 -31.99
CA HIS A 325 -15.52 10.94 -33.27
C HIS A 325 -14.20 11.67 -33.59
N GLY A 326 -14.12 12.33 -34.74
CA GLY A 326 -12.91 13.03 -35.21
C GLY A 326 -12.64 14.38 -34.52
N LYS A 327 -11.54 15.04 -34.94
CA LYS A 327 -11.07 16.37 -34.46
C LYS A 327 -12.19 17.40 -34.39
N GLU A 328 -13.03 17.45 -35.42
CA GLU A 328 -14.14 18.42 -35.54
C GLU A 328 -15.12 18.37 -34.37
N ARG A 329 -15.47 17.16 -33.89
CA ARG A 329 -16.41 16.99 -32.77
C ARG A 329 -15.77 17.38 -31.44
N ILE A 330 -14.49 17.05 -31.24
CA ILE A 330 -13.75 17.45 -30.05
C ILE A 330 -13.61 18.98 -30.02
N HIS A 331 -13.20 19.59 -31.14
CA HIS A 331 -13.06 21.04 -31.24
C HIS A 331 -14.41 21.75 -31.09
N GLY A 332 -15.45 21.26 -31.75
CA GLY A 332 -16.81 21.77 -31.62
C GLY A 332 -17.32 21.76 -30.18
N LEU A 333 -17.09 20.66 -29.43
CA LEU A 333 -17.45 20.60 -28.02
C LEU A 333 -16.69 21.64 -27.19
N VAL A 334 -15.39 21.82 -27.41
CA VAL A 334 -14.59 22.80 -26.66
C VAL A 334 -15.06 24.23 -26.95
N LEU A 335 -15.36 24.55 -28.21
CA LEU A 335 -15.90 25.86 -28.58
C LEU A 335 -17.29 26.11 -27.98
N GLU A 336 -18.16 25.08 -28.01
CA GLU A 336 -19.48 25.14 -27.38
C GLU A 336 -19.35 25.41 -25.87
N LEU A 337 -18.50 24.65 -25.17
CA LEU A 337 -18.27 24.84 -23.74
C LEU A 337 -17.65 26.20 -23.42
N ALA A 338 -16.73 26.69 -24.25
CA ALA A 338 -16.13 28.01 -24.09
C ALA A 338 -17.18 29.12 -24.27
N ALA A 339 -18.06 28.99 -25.27
CA ALA A 339 -19.17 29.92 -25.47
C ALA A 339 -20.17 29.89 -24.30
N GLU A 340 -20.56 28.69 -23.83
CA GLU A 340 -21.40 28.53 -22.65
C GLU A 340 -20.73 29.15 -21.40
N GLN A 341 -19.41 28.98 -21.23
CA GLN A 341 -18.65 29.57 -20.12
C GLN A 341 -18.63 31.10 -20.20
N GLU A 342 -18.43 31.66 -21.39
CA GLU A 342 -18.45 33.11 -21.61
C GLU A 342 -19.83 33.70 -21.35
N GLU A 343 -20.91 33.07 -21.85
CA GLU A 343 -22.28 33.49 -21.57
C GLU A 343 -22.58 33.49 -20.06
N ARG A 344 -22.17 32.43 -19.35
CA ARG A 344 -22.31 32.33 -17.89
C ARG A 344 -21.47 33.37 -17.16
N LEU A 345 -20.27 33.66 -17.64
CA LEU A 345 -19.41 34.70 -17.08
C LEU A 345 -20.08 36.08 -17.23
N GLN A 346 -20.63 36.39 -18.41
CA GLN A 346 -21.36 37.63 -18.65
C GLN A 346 -22.61 37.76 -17.78
N ALA A 347 -23.40 36.68 -17.65
CA ALA A 347 -24.56 36.65 -16.76
C ALA A 347 -24.15 36.85 -15.29
N PHE A 348 -23.09 36.19 -14.84
CA PHE A 348 -22.54 36.38 -13.50
C PHE A 348 -22.04 37.80 -13.28
N CYS A 349 -21.26 38.37 -14.21
CA CYS A 349 -20.77 39.74 -14.13
C CYS A 349 -21.93 40.74 -14.07
N LYS A 350 -22.98 40.54 -14.86
CA LYS A 350 -24.18 41.39 -14.83
C LYS A 350 -24.86 41.37 -13.46
N GLU A 351 -25.04 40.19 -12.85
CA GLU A 351 -25.60 40.06 -11.51
C GLU A 351 -24.71 40.74 -10.44
N VAL A 352 -23.39 40.60 -10.56
CA VAL A 352 -22.43 41.26 -9.67
C VAL A 352 -22.50 42.79 -9.83
N THR A 353 -22.54 43.30 -11.07
CA THR A 353 -22.68 44.74 -11.33
C THR A 353 -23.99 45.28 -10.74
N LEU A 354 -25.11 44.59 -10.96
CA LEU A 354 -26.40 44.97 -10.36
C LEU A 354 -26.35 44.99 -8.83
N ALA A 355 -25.67 44.02 -8.21
CA ALA A 355 -25.50 43.98 -6.76
C ALA A 355 -24.62 45.13 -6.25
N LEU A 356 -23.52 45.45 -6.96
CA LEU A 356 -22.56 46.49 -6.59
C LEU A 356 -23.05 47.91 -6.85
N ASP A 357 -23.87 48.12 -7.88
CA ASP A 357 -24.48 49.43 -8.21
C ASP A 357 -25.61 49.79 -7.23
N SER A 358 -26.00 48.88 -6.34
CA SER A 358 -26.86 49.24 -5.22
C SER A 358 -26.14 50.25 -4.31
N ASP A 359 -26.87 51.26 -3.83
CA ASP A 359 -26.34 52.25 -2.87
C ASP A 359 -25.74 51.62 -1.59
N THR A 360 -26.03 50.34 -1.36
CA THR A 360 -25.56 49.56 -0.22
C THR A 360 -24.16 48.97 -0.38
N CYS A 361 -23.56 48.95 -1.58
CA CYS A 361 -22.33 48.17 -1.84
C CYS A 361 -21.13 49.02 -2.33
N LYS A 362 -21.14 50.35 -2.13
CA LYS A 362 -20.08 51.25 -2.62
C LYS A 362 -18.67 50.86 -2.16
N ASP A 363 -18.50 50.44 -0.90
CA ASP A 363 -17.20 50.03 -0.36
C ASP A 363 -16.70 48.71 -0.98
N LEU A 364 -17.60 47.82 -1.39
CA LEU A 364 -17.26 46.55 -2.02
C LEU A 364 -16.82 46.72 -3.48
N ARG A 365 -17.22 47.82 -4.14
CA ARG A 365 -16.85 48.12 -5.53
C ARG A 365 -15.34 48.32 -5.68
N LEU A 366 -14.71 49.04 -4.74
CA LEU A 366 -13.25 49.24 -4.74
C LEU A 366 -12.49 47.92 -4.58
N ILE A 367 -13.03 47.01 -3.76
CA ILE A 367 -12.45 45.67 -3.58
C ILE A 367 -12.68 44.83 -4.83
N HIS A 368 -13.88 44.87 -5.42
CA HIS A 368 -14.17 44.18 -6.68
C HIS A 368 -13.26 44.66 -7.82
N GLU A 369 -13.02 45.96 -7.97
CA GLU A 369 -12.10 46.52 -8.97
C GLU A 369 -10.65 46.06 -8.76
N SER A 370 -10.29 45.69 -7.53
CA SER A 370 -9.00 45.05 -7.21
C SER A 370 -9.00 43.52 -7.39
N VAL A 371 -10.18 42.88 -7.40
CA VAL A 371 -10.34 41.43 -7.57
C VAL A 371 -10.45 41.10 -9.05
N ASN A 372 -9.49 40.31 -9.52
CA ASN A 372 -9.30 39.99 -10.92
C ASN A 372 -10.49 39.17 -11.49
N ILE A 373 -10.92 39.46 -12.72
CA ILE A 373 -11.88 38.67 -13.52
C ILE A 373 -11.52 37.16 -13.52
N LEU A 374 -10.23 36.84 -13.36
CA LEU A 374 -9.73 35.47 -13.19
C LEU A 374 -10.34 34.70 -12.00
N ASP A 375 -10.79 35.38 -10.94
CA ASP A 375 -11.45 34.71 -9.81
C ASP A 375 -12.93 34.41 -10.09
N ALA A 376 -13.60 35.24 -10.90
CA ALA A 376 -14.95 34.94 -11.40
C ALA A 376 -14.95 33.68 -12.27
N GLN A 377 -13.92 33.52 -13.11
CA GLN A 377 -13.71 32.32 -13.94
C GLN A 377 -13.46 31.05 -13.12
N LYS A 378 -13.11 31.15 -11.83
CA LYS A 378 -12.97 29.98 -10.95
C LYS A 378 -14.29 29.48 -10.37
N ASN A 379 -15.37 30.25 -10.48
CA ASN A 379 -16.66 29.91 -9.91
C ASN A 379 -17.27 28.68 -10.60
N ASP A 380 -17.83 27.75 -9.80
CA ASP A 380 -18.39 26.50 -10.30
C ASP A 380 -19.59 26.71 -11.23
N TYR A 381 -20.35 27.79 -11.05
CA TYR A 381 -21.39 28.18 -11.99
C TYR A 381 -20.80 28.58 -13.34
N VAL A 382 -19.78 29.44 -13.36
CA VAL A 382 -19.14 29.91 -14.60
C VAL A 382 -18.47 28.74 -15.33
N ARG A 383 -17.75 27.88 -14.60
CA ARG A 383 -16.98 26.77 -15.18
C ARG A 383 -17.85 25.60 -15.63
N PHE A 384 -18.89 25.26 -14.88
CA PHE A 384 -19.62 24.00 -15.06
C PHE A 384 -21.13 24.18 -15.23
N GLY A 385 -21.67 25.37 -14.97
CA GLY A 385 -23.12 25.62 -15.00
C GLY A 385 -23.83 25.06 -13.78
N SER A 386 -23.10 24.80 -12.70
CA SER A 386 -23.70 24.32 -11.45
C SER A 386 -24.38 25.46 -10.69
N GLY A 387 -25.70 25.40 -10.55
CA GLY A 387 -26.50 26.43 -9.87
C GLY A 387 -26.96 27.58 -10.76
N THR A 388 -27.10 28.78 -10.20
CA THR A 388 -27.57 29.98 -10.91
C THR A 388 -26.59 31.15 -10.77
N ALA A 389 -26.65 32.11 -11.69
CA ALA A 389 -25.86 33.34 -11.62
C ALA A 389 -26.08 34.08 -10.29
N SER A 390 -27.32 34.10 -9.79
CA SER A 390 -27.67 34.71 -8.50
C SER A 390 -27.01 33.99 -7.31
N MET A 391 -27.02 32.65 -7.27
CA MET A 391 -26.33 31.87 -6.22
C MET A 391 -24.81 32.09 -6.26
N ALA A 392 -24.24 32.09 -7.47
CA ALA A 392 -22.82 32.35 -7.66
C ALA A 392 -22.44 33.76 -7.21
N MET A 393 -23.25 34.75 -7.57
CA MET A 393 -23.10 36.14 -7.13
C MET A 393 -23.18 36.23 -5.61
N HIS A 394 -24.15 35.56 -4.98
CA HIS A 394 -24.26 35.58 -3.52
C HIS A 394 -23.02 35.01 -2.83
N LYS A 395 -22.47 33.89 -3.33
CA LYS A 395 -21.22 33.29 -2.83
C LYS A 395 -20.02 34.21 -3.06
N TYR A 396 -19.98 34.92 -4.18
CA TYR A 396 -18.94 35.89 -4.49
C TYR A 396 -19.02 37.14 -3.59
N MET A 397 -20.21 37.71 -3.44
CA MET A 397 -20.47 38.84 -2.54
C MET A 397 -20.16 38.50 -1.09
N LYS A 398 -20.44 37.27 -0.66
CA LYS A 398 -20.03 36.74 0.65
C LYS A 398 -18.51 36.84 0.81
N SER A 399 -17.74 36.37 -0.18
CA SER A 399 -16.28 36.43 -0.16
C SER A 399 -15.75 37.87 -0.16
N LEU A 400 -16.34 38.77 -0.96
CA LEU A 400 -15.97 40.19 -0.96
C LEU A 400 -16.22 40.85 0.40
N ARG A 401 -17.35 40.54 1.04
CA ARG A 401 -17.67 41.04 2.39
C ARG A 401 -16.72 40.48 3.46
N GLU A 402 -16.34 39.20 3.35
CA GLU A 402 -15.31 38.61 4.20
C GLU A 402 -13.95 39.28 3.99
N GLU A 403 -13.59 39.65 2.77
CA GLU A 403 -12.34 40.39 2.49
C GLU A 403 -12.38 41.81 3.08
N ALA A 404 -13.51 42.51 2.92
CA ALA A 404 -13.69 43.89 3.38
C ALA A 404 -13.49 44.06 4.89
N ILE A 405 -13.70 43.00 5.68
CA ILE A 405 -13.56 43.04 7.13
C ILE A 405 -12.22 42.50 7.63
N LYS A 406 -11.41 41.85 6.77
CA LYS A 406 -10.12 41.26 7.20
C LYS A 406 -9.15 42.28 7.76
N ASP A 407 -9.16 43.49 7.22
CA ASP A 407 -8.28 44.57 7.67
C ASP A 407 -8.86 45.39 8.82
N LEU A 408 -10.18 45.25 9.08
CA LEU A 408 -10.87 45.98 10.15
C LEU A 408 -10.86 45.26 11.48
N PHE A 409 -10.72 43.93 11.47
CA PHE A 409 -10.68 43.10 12.67
C PHE A 409 -9.41 42.26 12.70
N SER A 410 -8.82 42.09 13.90
CA SER A 410 -7.72 41.15 14.06
C SER A 410 -8.18 39.70 13.78
N ARG A 411 -7.25 38.81 13.42
CA ARG A 411 -7.57 37.38 13.19
C ARG A 411 -8.30 36.74 14.38
N ASP A 412 -7.90 37.08 15.60
CA ASP A 412 -8.53 36.58 16.81
C ASP A 412 -9.98 37.08 16.94
N MET A 413 -10.24 38.35 16.65
CA MET A 413 -11.61 38.88 16.64
C MET A 413 -12.46 38.22 15.55
N LEU A 414 -11.94 38.08 14.33
CA LEU A 414 -12.64 37.42 13.23
C LEU A 414 -13.07 35.99 13.59
N SER A 415 -12.22 35.24 14.30
CA SER A 415 -12.56 33.88 14.74
C SER A 415 -13.75 33.86 15.71
N LYS A 416 -13.87 34.87 16.57
CA LYS A 416 -14.93 34.99 17.59
C LYS A 416 -16.24 35.53 16.99
N ILE A 417 -16.18 36.55 16.14
CA ILE A 417 -17.38 37.18 15.57
C ILE A 417 -18.09 36.33 14.53
N LYS A 418 -17.45 35.31 13.94
CA LYS A 418 -18.09 34.38 12.99
C LYS A 418 -19.38 33.73 13.52
N HIS A 419 -19.49 33.61 14.84
CA HIS A 419 -20.67 33.07 15.51
C HIS A 419 -21.72 34.13 15.88
N ASN A 420 -21.42 35.41 15.68
CA ASN A 420 -22.35 36.49 15.96
C ASN A 420 -23.42 36.58 14.84
N PRO A 421 -24.72 36.63 15.17
CA PRO A 421 -25.78 36.80 14.18
C PRO A 421 -25.59 38.00 13.26
N ARG A 422 -25.13 39.15 13.80
CA ARG A 422 -24.91 40.38 13.02
C ARG A 422 -23.79 40.24 11.99
N TYR A 423 -22.76 39.47 12.32
CA TYR A 423 -21.70 39.13 11.36
C TYR A 423 -22.28 38.29 10.22
N ASN A 424 -23.03 37.23 10.55
CA ASN A 424 -23.65 36.38 9.54
C ASN A 424 -24.65 37.15 8.69
N ASP A 425 -25.39 38.08 9.30
CA ASP A 425 -26.34 38.93 8.59
C ASP A 425 -25.65 39.88 7.61
N PHE A 426 -24.52 40.48 8.00
CA PHE A 426 -23.70 41.27 7.09
C PHE A 426 -23.14 40.41 5.95
N ILE A 427 -22.47 39.31 6.29
CA ILE A 427 -21.84 38.41 5.32
C ILE A 427 -22.84 37.87 4.30
N CYS A 428 -24.03 37.45 4.75
CA CYS A 428 -25.11 36.99 3.89
C CYS A 428 -25.90 38.14 3.24
N GLY A 429 -25.78 39.38 3.70
CA GLY A 429 -26.51 40.53 3.17
C GLY A 429 -28.01 40.51 3.48
N SER A 430 -28.41 39.93 4.63
CA SER A 430 -29.81 39.82 5.07
C SER A 430 -30.30 41.05 5.86
N MET A 431 -29.41 41.94 6.33
CA MET A 431 -29.76 43.10 7.17
C MET A 431 -29.40 44.46 6.55
N GLN A 432 -29.91 45.53 7.17
CA GLN A 432 -29.62 46.95 6.90
C GLN A 432 -28.14 47.36 7.03
N LEU A 433 -27.22 46.43 7.34
CA LEU A 433 -25.79 46.70 7.42
C LEU A 433 -25.21 46.74 6.01
N LYS A 434 -25.01 47.95 5.49
CA LYS A 434 -24.62 48.19 4.10
C LYS A 434 -23.11 48.06 3.95
N THR A 435 -22.35 48.60 4.90
CA THR A 435 -20.88 48.66 4.82
C THR A 435 -20.20 47.88 5.95
N ALA A 436 -18.93 47.55 5.73
CA ALA A 436 -18.09 46.98 6.79
C ALA A 436 -17.91 47.98 7.96
N LYS A 437 -17.95 49.29 7.68
CA LYS A 437 -17.97 50.35 8.69
C LYS A 437 -19.25 50.34 9.52
N ASP A 438 -20.41 50.06 8.92
CA ASP A 438 -21.67 49.93 9.66
C ASP A 438 -21.61 48.74 10.63
N LEU A 439 -21.01 47.62 10.21
CA LEU A 439 -20.78 46.48 11.09
C LEU A 439 -19.87 46.85 12.27
N VAL A 440 -18.76 47.56 12.01
CA VAL A 440 -17.87 48.07 13.07
C VAL A 440 -18.62 49.03 14.00
N ALA A 441 -19.42 49.95 13.45
CA ALA A 441 -20.21 50.90 14.22
C ALA A 441 -21.21 50.19 15.14
N VAL A 442 -21.88 49.13 14.67
CA VAL A 442 -22.76 48.30 15.49
C VAL A 442 -22.01 47.61 16.64
N PHE A 443 -20.80 47.11 16.41
CA PHE A 443 -19.99 46.55 17.49
C PHE A 443 -19.51 47.63 18.48
N VAL A 444 -19.16 48.82 18.01
CA VAL A 444 -18.75 49.95 18.86
C VAL A 444 -19.92 50.49 19.69
N GLU A 445 -21.09 50.67 19.09
CA GLU A 445 -22.30 51.08 19.81
C GLU A 445 -22.76 50.00 20.79
N GLY A 446 -22.75 48.74 20.33
CA GLY A 446 -23.03 47.58 21.16
C GLY A 446 -22.12 47.54 22.38
N LYS A 447 -20.83 47.88 22.24
CA LYS A 447 -19.87 47.92 23.35
C LYS A 447 -20.28 48.84 24.48
N GLU A 448 -20.73 50.05 24.17
CA GLU A 448 -21.19 51.01 25.19
C GLU A 448 -22.47 50.53 25.87
N ASN A 449 -23.39 49.94 25.09
CA ASN A 449 -24.63 49.39 25.63
C ASN A 449 -24.37 48.16 26.52
N HIS A 450 -23.52 47.23 26.09
CA HIS A 450 -23.12 46.05 26.88
C HIS A 450 -22.40 46.46 28.17
N LYS A 451 -21.59 47.53 28.13
CA LYS A 451 -20.95 48.08 29.33
C LYS A 451 -22.00 48.61 30.32
N LYS A 452 -22.95 49.42 29.84
CA LYS A 452 -24.07 49.93 30.67
C LYS A 452 -24.94 48.82 31.23
N ASP A 453 -25.17 47.75 30.47
CA ASP A 453 -25.92 46.58 30.94
C ASP A 453 -25.22 45.88 32.10
N ILE A 454 -23.90 45.69 31.99
CA ILE A 454 -23.08 45.13 33.07
C ILE A 454 -23.12 46.05 34.30
N GLU A 455 -22.93 47.37 34.12
CA GLU A 455 -22.98 48.37 35.20
C GLU A 455 -24.35 48.37 35.91
N ALA A 456 -25.45 48.35 35.15
CA ALA A 456 -26.81 48.27 35.68
C ALA A 456 -27.05 46.96 36.46
N MET A 457 -26.49 45.85 35.99
CA MET A 457 -26.60 44.56 36.67
C MET A 457 -25.77 44.49 37.95
N PHE A 458 -24.58 45.11 38.00
CA PHE A 458 -23.80 45.27 39.23
C PHE A 458 -24.53 46.14 40.26
N LEU A 459 -25.14 47.24 39.83
CA LEU A 459 -25.96 48.10 40.69
C LEU A 459 -27.15 47.32 41.28
N LYS A 460 -27.85 46.51 40.46
CA LYS A 460 -28.92 45.61 40.95
C LYS A 460 -28.43 44.59 41.97
N LYS A 461 -27.16 44.18 41.91
CA LYS A 461 -26.52 43.25 42.87
C LYS A 461 -25.93 43.96 44.09
N GLY A 462 -26.11 45.27 44.24
CA GLY A 462 -25.66 46.03 45.41
C GLY A 462 -24.17 46.39 45.41
N VAL A 463 -23.49 46.26 44.27
CA VAL A 463 -22.10 46.69 44.10
C VAL A 463 -22.10 48.18 43.73
N ALA A 464 -21.37 49.02 44.47
CA ALA A 464 -21.34 50.46 44.22
C ALA A 464 -20.61 50.76 42.89
N SER A 465 -21.10 51.71 42.09
CA SER A 465 -20.56 51.97 40.73
C SER A 465 -19.07 52.32 40.70
N LYS A 466 -18.57 52.96 41.77
CA LYS A 466 -17.15 53.28 41.97
C LYS A 466 -16.24 52.06 42.13
N ASP A 467 -16.79 50.91 42.51
CA ASP A 467 -16.06 49.64 42.58
C ASP A 467 -16.05 48.92 41.22
N VAL A 468 -16.94 49.30 40.29
CA VAL A 468 -17.08 48.69 38.96
C VAL A 468 -15.89 49.07 38.07
N ASP A 469 -15.56 50.36 37.98
CA ASP A 469 -14.38 50.84 37.25
C ASP A 469 -13.06 50.39 37.90
N ALA A 470 -13.09 50.05 39.19
CA ALA A 470 -11.94 49.62 39.97
C ALA A 470 -11.69 48.10 39.94
N LEU A 471 -12.57 47.30 39.31
CA LEU A 471 -12.37 45.85 39.19
C LEU A 471 -11.25 45.57 38.17
N PRO A 472 -10.05 45.12 38.58
CA PRO A 472 -9.02 44.66 37.65
C PRO A 472 -9.48 43.46 36.79
N LYS A 473 -10.64 42.87 37.12
CA LYS A 473 -11.27 41.69 36.51
C LYS A 473 -12.22 41.98 35.34
N TYR A 474 -12.41 43.25 34.93
CA TYR A 474 -13.02 43.56 33.63
C TYR A 474 -12.25 42.93 32.44
N LYS A 475 -11.02 42.47 32.68
CA LYS A 475 -10.14 41.80 31.72
C LYS A 475 -10.24 40.26 31.71
N THR A 476 -11.32 39.67 32.21
CA THR A 476 -11.55 38.24 31.92
C THR A 476 -11.95 38.11 30.46
N SER A 477 -11.39 37.11 29.74
CA SER A 477 -11.62 36.99 28.28
C SER A 477 -13.11 36.97 27.92
N LYS A 478 -13.95 36.36 28.78
CA LYS A 478 -15.41 36.29 28.58
C LYS A 478 -16.11 37.64 28.74
N CYS A 479 -15.66 38.49 29.67
CA CYS A 479 -16.22 39.84 29.85
C CYS A 479 -15.79 40.74 28.70
N GLU A 480 -14.53 40.64 28.26
CA GLU A 480 -14.05 41.35 27.08
C GLU A 480 -14.77 40.92 25.81
N ASP A 481 -15.01 39.61 25.63
CA ASP A 481 -15.75 39.07 24.48
C ASP A 481 -17.21 39.54 24.46
N PHE A 482 -17.88 39.63 25.61
CA PHE A 482 -19.23 40.18 25.68
C PHE A 482 -19.26 41.69 25.42
N ILE A 483 -18.38 42.45 26.07
CA ILE A 483 -18.33 43.90 25.90
C ILE A 483 -17.99 44.24 24.46
N GLN A 484 -16.92 43.65 23.90
CA GLN A 484 -16.47 44.01 22.55
C GLN A 484 -17.34 43.43 21.44
N LEU A 485 -17.85 42.20 21.61
CA LEU A 485 -18.44 41.43 20.52
C LEU A 485 -19.90 40.98 20.78
N GLY A 486 -20.46 41.28 21.95
CA GLY A 486 -21.82 40.86 22.33
C GLY A 486 -21.96 39.35 22.52
N LEU A 487 -20.87 38.63 22.78
CA LEU A 487 -20.87 37.18 22.91
C LEU A 487 -21.06 36.76 24.37
N GLY A 488 -22.15 36.05 24.67
CA GLY A 488 -22.47 35.53 26.00
C GLY A 488 -23.67 36.21 26.66
N ASN A 489 -23.89 35.91 27.94
CA ASN A 489 -25.00 36.45 28.73
C ASN A 489 -24.47 37.37 29.84
N SER A 490 -24.98 38.60 29.90
CA SER A 490 -24.61 39.59 30.92
C SER A 490 -24.84 39.10 32.34
N ILE A 491 -25.89 38.30 32.58
CA ILE A 491 -26.19 37.70 33.88
C ILE A 491 -25.07 36.76 34.34
N ASP A 492 -24.64 35.86 33.45
CA ASP A 492 -23.64 34.84 33.77
C ASP A 492 -22.27 35.47 34.01
N ILE A 493 -21.92 36.48 33.22
CA ILE A 493 -20.67 37.24 33.35
C ILE A 493 -20.66 38.00 34.68
N VAL A 494 -21.74 38.71 35.01
CA VAL A 494 -21.85 39.45 36.27
C VAL A 494 -21.83 38.49 37.46
N ASN A 495 -22.55 37.37 37.40
CA ASN A 495 -22.52 36.37 38.48
C ASN A 495 -21.12 35.78 38.68
N ALA A 496 -20.39 35.50 37.59
CA ALA A 496 -19.01 35.02 37.66
C ALA A 496 -18.08 36.08 38.28
N LEU A 497 -18.18 37.34 37.86
CA LEU A 497 -17.37 38.45 38.38
C LEU A 497 -17.68 38.77 39.84
N VAL A 498 -18.95 38.75 40.24
CA VAL A 498 -19.39 38.90 41.63
C VAL A 498 -18.79 37.76 42.46
N LYS A 499 -18.89 36.52 41.99
CA LYS A 499 -18.33 35.36 42.68
C LYS A 499 -16.83 35.51 42.92
N ASP A 500 -16.11 35.85 41.87
CA ASP A 500 -14.68 36.10 41.87
C ASP A 500 -14.26 37.22 42.83
N THR A 501 -15.07 38.26 42.95
CA THR A 501 -14.84 39.42 43.81
C THR A 501 -15.09 39.06 45.27
N CYS A 502 -16.21 38.39 45.55
CA CYS A 502 -16.53 37.86 46.87
C CYS A 502 -15.49 36.85 47.36
N GLU A 503 -15.01 35.94 46.50
CA GLU A 503 -13.92 35.02 46.85
C GLU A 503 -12.61 35.75 47.17
N SER A 504 -12.29 36.83 46.45
CA SER A 504 -11.08 37.63 46.70
C SER A 504 -11.19 38.41 48.01
N GLN A 505 -12.35 38.99 48.30
CA GLN A 505 -12.64 39.66 49.58
C GLN A 505 -12.60 38.67 50.75
N LEU A 506 -13.18 37.48 50.58
CA LEU A 506 -13.11 36.39 51.54
C LEU A 506 -11.66 36.03 51.84
N ARG A 507 -10.83 35.83 50.81
CA ARG A 507 -9.41 35.52 50.97
C ARG A 507 -8.67 36.61 51.74
N ALA A 508 -8.87 37.89 51.39
CA ALA A 508 -8.21 39.01 52.08
C ALA A 508 -8.65 39.14 53.55
N LEU A 509 -9.92 38.91 53.85
CA LEU A 509 -10.43 38.90 55.23
C LEU A 509 -9.85 37.73 56.04
N LEU A 510 -9.72 36.56 55.43
CA LEU A 510 -9.12 35.39 56.07
C LEU A 510 -7.62 35.55 56.30
N GLU A 511 -6.89 36.13 55.34
CA GLU A 511 -5.46 36.46 55.49
C GLU A 511 -5.22 37.46 56.62
N LYS A 512 -6.05 38.52 56.72
CA LYS A 512 -6.01 39.46 57.86
C LYS A 512 -6.28 38.79 59.21
N ALA A 513 -7.05 37.71 59.22
CA ALA A 513 -7.32 36.90 60.40
C ALA A 513 -6.28 35.78 60.62
N SER A 514 -5.22 35.71 59.80
CA SER A 514 -4.21 34.65 59.80
C SER A 514 -4.77 33.24 59.53
N ILE A 515 -5.87 33.14 58.77
CA ILE A 515 -6.50 31.90 58.37
C ILE A 515 -6.13 31.59 56.91
N LYS A 516 -5.55 30.41 56.66
CA LYS A 516 -5.13 30.00 55.30
C LYS A 516 -6.36 29.62 54.46
N PHE A 517 -6.57 30.30 53.33
CA PHE A 517 -7.65 30.00 52.40
C PHE A 517 -7.27 28.84 51.45
N VAL A 518 -7.99 27.71 51.52
CA VAL A 518 -7.73 26.50 50.70
C VAL A 518 -8.84 26.28 49.66
N GLY A 519 -9.63 27.31 49.33
CA GLY A 519 -10.76 27.24 48.39
C GLY A 519 -12.11 27.50 49.06
N VAL A 520 -13.18 27.52 48.27
CA VAL A 520 -14.54 27.74 48.79
C VAL A 520 -14.94 26.54 49.67
N SER A 521 -15.00 26.79 50.98
CA SER A 521 -15.48 25.82 51.98
C SER A 521 -16.89 25.33 51.62
N LYS A 522 -17.21 24.06 51.90
CA LYS A 522 -18.58 23.50 51.80
C LYS A 522 -19.57 24.12 52.79
N GLU A 523 -19.10 25.01 53.66
CA GLU A 523 -19.94 25.70 54.63
C GLU A 523 -20.96 26.60 53.90
N PRO A 524 -22.28 26.36 54.04
CA PRO A 524 -23.31 27.04 53.24
C PRO A 524 -23.27 28.56 53.32
N ARG A 525 -22.81 29.11 54.46
CA ARG A 525 -22.66 30.55 54.68
C ARG A 525 -21.47 31.14 53.93
N ILE A 526 -20.36 30.41 53.85
CA ILE A 526 -19.17 30.79 53.10
C ILE A 526 -19.46 30.67 51.60
N GLN A 527 -20.19 29.63 51.19
CA GLN A 527 -20.64 29.46 49.82
C GLN A 527 -21.64 30.55 49.41
N ALA A 528 -22.65 30.84 50.24
CA ALA A 528 -23.59 31.93 49.99
C ALA A 528 -22.91 33.30 49.93
N PHE A 529 -21.84 33.50 50.71
CA PHE A 529 -20.99 34.69 50.62
C PHE A 529 -20.19 34.72 49.31
N ALA A 530 -19.50 33.63 48.99
CA ALA A 530 -18.72 33.50 47.76
C ALA A 530 -19.60 33.67 46.51
N GLU A 531 -20.88 33.29 46.56
CA GLU A 531 -21.85 33.47 45.47
C GLU A 531 -22.53 34.85 45.47
N GLY A 532 -22.16 35.78 46.37
CA GLY A 532 -22.75 37.12 46.44
C GLY A 532 -24.20 37.17 46.91
N LYS A 533 -24.67 36.14 47.63
CA LYS A 533 -26.04 36.00 48.15
C LYS A 533 -26.22 36.47 49.60
N SER A 534 -25.15 36.95 50.27
CA SER A 534 -25.20 37.40 51.67
C SER A 534 -24.38 38.67 51.92
N ASP A 535 -24.86 39.54 52.81
CA ASP A 535 -24.32 40.89 53.03
C ASP A 535 -23.14 40.93 54.04
N VAL A 536 -22.01 41.50 53.62
CA VAL A 536 -20.65 41.38 54.21
C VAL A 536 -20.57 41.82 55.68
N LYS A 537 -21.39 42.78 56.11
CA LYS A 537 -21.20 43.44 57.41
C LYS A 537 -21.79 42.69 58.61
N LYS A 538 -22.80 41.84 58.42
CA LYS A 538 -23.49 41.17 59.54
C LYS A 538 -23.10 39.70 59.70
N SER A 539 -22.81 38.99 58.61
CA SER A 539 -22.53 37.55 58.63
C SER A 539 -21.07 37.19 58.93
N PHE A 540 -20.10 38.05 58.56
CA PHE A 540 -18.68 37.74 58.72
C PHE A 540 -18.20 37.77 60.19
N ARG A 541 -18.72 38.70 61.01
CA ARG A 541 -18.49 38.70 62.47
C ARG A 541 -19.09 37.48 63.15
N ALA A 542 -20.23 36.99 62.67
CA ALA A 542 -20.88 35.79 63.22
C ALA A 542 -20.20 34.48 62.78
N GLY A 543 -19.65 34.42 61.56
CA GLY A 543 -18.96 33.23 61.02
C GLY A 543 -17.54 33.03 61.57
N LEU A 544 -16.80 34.12 61.84
CA LEU A 544 -15.45 34.04 62.44
C LEU A 544 -15.47 33.47 63.87
N ILE A 545 -16.59 33.63 64.58
CA ILE A 545 -16.82 33.04 65.91
C ILE A 545 -16.91 31.51 65.81
N VAL A 546 -17.47 30.97 64.71
CA VAL A 546 -17.65 29.53 64.53
C VAL A 546 -16.34 28.85 64.11
N VAL A 547 -15.57 29.45 63.20
CA VAL A 547 -14.28 28.86 62.74
C VAL A 547 -13.20 28.87 63.84
N ARG A 548 -13.24 29.84 64.78
CA ARG A 548 -12.38 29.82 65.98
C ARG A 548 -12.80 28.76 67.01
N ALA A 549 -14.07 28.39 67.07
CA ALA A 549 -14.57 27.40 68.03
C ALA A 549 -14.12 25.97 67.68
N ASP A 550 -14.03 25.62 66.38
CA ASP A 550 -13.66 24.26 65.97
C ASP A 550 -12.16 23.93 66.06
N HIS A 551 -11.28 24.92 66.25
CA HIS A 551 -9.84 24.70 66.42
C HIS A 551 -9.37 24.61 67.88
N THR A 552 -10.26 24.67 68.87
CA THR A 552 -9.90 24.54 70.30
C THR A 552 -10.35 23.23 70.96
N THR A 553 -10.87 22.26 70.21
CA THR A 553 -11.30 20.97 70.76
C THR A 553 -10.59 19.80 70.08
N GLN A 554 -9.30 19.63 70.32
CA GLN A 554 -8.69 18.30 70.37
C GLN A 554 -7.39 18.29 71.18
N ARG A 555 -7.39 17.40 72.18
CA ARG A 555 -6.27 16.89 73.01
C ARG A 555 -5.94 17.63 74.33
N ARG A 556 -6.69 17.26 75.37
CA ARG A 556 -6.11 16.50 76.50
C ARG A 556 -6.70 15.08 76.52
N SER A 557 -5.87 14.13 76.11
CA SER A 557 -5.76 12.75 76.61
C SER A 557 -4.50 12.17 75.99
#